data_AF-A0AAN8FRF7-F1
#
_entry.id   AF-A0AAN8FRF7-F1
#
_cell.length_a   1.000
_cell.length_b   1.000
_cell.length_c   1.000
_cell.angle_alpha   90.00
_cell.angle_beta   90.00
_cell.angle_gamma   90.00
#
_symmetry.space_group_name_H-M   'P 1'
#
loop_
_entity.id
_entity.type
_entity.pdbx_description
1 polymer ?
#
loop_
_entity_poly.entity_id
_entity_poly.type
_entity_poly.pdbx_seq_one_letter_code
_entity_poly.pdbx_strand_id
1 'polypeptide(L)'
;MKLKHLTSDDELRALKCEYVDDPLFLLIWHSIEFELEKSFPNTSLSLYSYRSADSLLLFGYKKNRITNDSILLYRRGDFAVEEISEALTELCDLQQVPKEFLFIGEEYLTKMVSTFFMKRSFVMRPYPTKLFYMTSEQMNTVQHLPVPKLPDGYVL
;
A
#
# COMPACT_ATOMS: atom_id res chain seq x y z
N MET A 1 -2.63 -16.70 -14.95
CA MET A 1 -2.86 -15.92 -13.73
C MET A 1 -1.49 -15.68 -13.11
N LYS A 2 -0.97 -14.47 -13.27
CA LYS A 2 0.33 -14.03 -12.75
C LYS A 2 0.22 -13.49 -11.33
N LEU A 3 -0.97 -12.99 -10.94
CA LEU A 3 -1.25 -12.56 -9.59
C LEU A 3 -1.57 -13.76 -8.70
N LYS A 4 -0.83 -13.88 -7.60
CA LYS A 4 -1.13 -14.78 -6.50
C LYS A 4 -1.84 -14.02 -5.39
N HIS A 5 -3.04 -14.45 -5.01
CA HIS A 5 -3.72 -13.97 -3.81
C HIS A 5 -3.03 -14.55 -2.58
N LEU A 6 -2.59 -13.68 -1.66
CA LEU A 6 -1.95 -14.06 -0.40
C LEU A 6 -3.03 -14.18 0.67
N THR A 7 -3.38 -15.43 1.03
CA THR A 7 -4.51 -15.71 1.93
C THR A 7 -4.09 -16.25 3.28
N SER A 8 -2.83 -16.65 3.45
CA SER A 8 -2.32 -17.20 4.70
C SER A 8 -1.71 -16.09 5.56
N ASP A 9 -2.07 -16.05 6.84
CA ASP A 9 -1.42 -15.18 7.83
C ASP A 9 0.10 -15.35 7.84
N ASP A 10 0.60 -16.57 7.63
CA ASP A 10 2.05 -16.85 7.63
C ASP A 10 2.74 -16.24 6.42
N GLU A 11 2.07 -16.22 5.25
CA GLU A 11 2.58 -15.53 4.06
C GLU A 11 2.61 -14.01 4.27
N LEU A 12 1.57 -13.48 4.91
CA LEU A 12 1.48 -12.05 5.24
C LEU A 12 2.57 -11.65 6.25
N ARG A 13 2.80 -12.45 7.30
CA ARG A 13 3.88 -12.23 8.26
C ARG A 13 5.26 -12.34 7.62
N ALA A 14 5.49 -13.35 6.78
CA ALA A 14 6.75 -13.51 6.05
C ALA A 14 7.04 -12.29 5.17
N LEU A 15 6.03 -11.82 4.43
CA LEU A 15 6.15 -10.63 3.58
C LEU A 15 6.44 -9.36 4.42
N LYS A 16 5.78 -9.21 5.57
CA LYS A 16 6.05 -8.09 6.49
C LYS A 16 7.50 -8.06 6.95
N CYS A 17 8.07 -9.21 7.28
CA CYS A 17 9.46 -9.33 7.71
C CYS A 17 10.44 -9.11 6.55
N GLU A 18 10.14 -9.62 5.36
CA GLU A 18 11.03 -9.56 4.18
C GLU A 18 11.31 -8.11 3.75
N TYR A 19 10.33 -7.20 3.89
CA TYR A 19 10.42 -5.82 3.39
C TYR A 19 10.31 -4.75 4.48
N VAL A 20 10.51 -5.10 5.75
CA VAL A 20 10.32 -4.18 6.89
C VAL A 20 11.19 -2.91 6.80
N ASP A 21 12.38 -3.03 6.19
CA ASP A 21 13.33 -1.92 6.07
C ASP A 21 13.07 -1.05 4.83
N ASP A 22 12.14 -1.42 3.94
CA ASP A 22 11.78 -0.60 2.79
C ASP A 22 10.72 0.45 3.21
N PRO A 23 11.04 1.75 3.21
CA PRO A 23 10.12 2.77 3.67
C PRO A 23 8.87 2.91 2.78
N LEU A 24 8.96 2.55 1.50
CA LEU A 24 7.80 2.55 0.61
C LEU A 24 6.84 1.39 0.93
N PHE A 25 7.37 0.31 1.49
CA PHE A 25 6.56 -0.83 1.91
C PHE A 25 5.68 -0.50 3.12
N LEU A 26 6.04 0.51 3.93
CA LEU A 26 5.25 0.93 5.10
C LEU A 26 3.79 1.26 4.75
N LEU A 27 3.52 1.75 3.54
CA LEU A 27 2.17 2.02 3.05
C LEU A 27 1.27 0.76 3.07
N ILE A 28 1.85 -0.39 2.71
CA ILE A 28 1.16 -1.69 2.73
C ILE A 28 1.33 -2.38 4.08
N TRP A 29 2.51 -2.30 4.69
CA TRP A 29 2.88 -2.97 5.95
C TRP A 29 1.82 -2.76 7.03
N HIS A 30 1.39 -1.52 7.26
CA HIS A 30 0.38 -1.21 8.28
C HIS A 30 -0.98 -1.82 7.96
N SER A 31 -1.36 -1.87 6.69
CA SER A 31 -2.62 -2.50 6.29
C SER A 31 -2.58 -4.02 6.49
N ILE A 32 -1.42 -4.65 6.26
CA ILE A 32 -1.23 -6.07 6.59
C ILE A 32 -1.30 -6.29 8.10
N GLU A 33 -0.65 -5.42 8.89
CA GLU A 33 -0.68 -5.54 10.35
C GLU A 33 -2.11 -5.46 10.91
N PHE A 34 -2.88 -4.46 10.46
CA PHE A 34 -4.26 -4.31 10.90
C PHE A 34 -5.16 -5.48 10.50
N GLU A 35 -4.90 -6.13 9.36
CA GLU A 35 -5.62 -7.33 8.96
C GLU A 35 -5.28 -8.51 9.88
N LEU A 36 -3.99 -8.73 10.16
CA LEU A 36 -3.51 -9.81 11.03
C LEU A 36 -4.01 -9.67 12.47
N GLU A 37 -3.99 -8.45 13.01
CA GLU A 37 -4.48 -8.12 14.35
C GLU A 37 -6.01 -8.04 14.43
N LYS A 38 -6.69 -7.95 13.28
CA LYS A 38 -8.14 -7.68 13.18
C LYS A 38 -8.53 -6.40 13.91
N SER A 39 -7.67 -5.38 13.89
CA SER A 39 -7.83 -4.14 14.66
C SER A 39 -9.06 -3.32 14.21
N PHE A 40 -9.53 -3.52 12.98
CA PHE A 40 -10.65 -2.77 12.39
C PHE A 40 -11.72 -3.70 11.77
N PRO A 41 -12.86 -3.93 12.43
CA PRO A 41 -13.87 -4.92 12.00
C PRO A 41 -14.64 -4.53 10.73
N ASN A 42 -14.56 -3.26 10.31
CA ASN A 42 -15.25 -2.73 9.13
C ASN A 42 -14.34 -2.59 7.90
N THR A 43 -13.11 -3.08 8.00
CA THR A 43 -12.16 -3.10 6.89
C THR A 43 -11.66 -4.50 6.65
N SER A 44 -11.34 -4.82 5.40
CA SER A 44 -10.65 -6.06 5.05
C SER A 44 -9.62 -5.79 3.97
N LEU A 45 -8.48 -6.49 4.04
CA LEU A 45 -7.43 -6.45 3.03
C LEU A 45 -7.43 -7.74 2.20
N SER A 46 -7.46 -7.60 0.88
CA SER A 46 -7.11 -8.67 -0.06
C SER A 46 -5.79 -8.30 -0.73
N LEU A 47 -4.74 -9.09 -0.51
CA LEU A 47 -3.39 -8.77 -0.99
C LEU A 47 -2.99 -9.67 -2.15
N TYR A 48 -2.67 -9.08 -3.29
CA TYR A 48 -2.21 -9.79 -4.48
C TYR A 48 -0.74 -9.51 -4.71
N SER A 49 0.00 -10.54 -5.10
CA SER A 49 1.42 -10.44 -5.43
C SER A 49 1.70 -10.93 -6.84
N TYR A 50 2.57 -10.22 -7.55
CA TYR A 50 3.21 -10.68 -8.77
C TYR A 50 4.72 -10.65 -8.56
N ARG A 51 5.37 -11.81 -8.67
CA ARG A 51 6.82 -11.95 -8.56
C ARG A 51 7.40 -12.27 -9.93
N SER A 52 8.44 -11.54 -10.33
CA SER A 52 9.18 -11.74 -11.58
C SER A 52 10.67 -11.64 -11.29
N ALA A 53 11.39 -12.76 -11.35
CA ALA A 53 12.79 -12.86 -10.89
C ALA A 53 12.99 -12.25 -9.49
N ASP A 54 13.71 -11.14 -9.38
CA ASP A 54 14.01 -10.41 -8.13
C ASP A 54 13.06 -9.23 -7.86
N SER A 55 12.03 -9.05 -8.69
CA SER A 55 11.04 -7.98 -8.57
C SER A 55 9.74 -8.49 -7.93
N LEU A 56 9.13 -7.63 -7.12
CA LEU A 56 7.84 -7.88 -6.46
C LEU A 56 6.90 -6.71 -6.71
N LEU A 57 5.69 -6.99 -7.19
CA LEU A 57 4.59 -6.04 -7.31
C LEU A 57 3.46 -6.49 -6.39
N LEU A 58 2.94 -5.58 -5.58
CA LEU A 58 1.83 -5.84 -4.67
C LEU A 58 0.64 -4.92 -4.97
N PHE A 59 -0.55 -5.50 -4.88
CA PHE A 59 -1.82 -4.80 -4.89
C PHE A 59 -2.60 -5.15 -3.63
N GLY A 60 -2.68 -4.21 -2.69
CA GLY A 60 -3.49 -4.34 -1.49
C GLY A 60 -4.86 -3.73 -1.73
N TYR A 61 -5.87 -4.56 -2.01
CA TYR A 61 -7.25 -4.11 -2.13
C TYR A 61 -7.88 -4.02 -0.74
N LYS A 62 -8.03 -2.78 -0.26
CA LYS A 62 -8.59 -2.47 1.06
C LYS A 62 -10.05 -2.08 0.90
N LYS A 63 -10.93 -2.98 1.35
CA LYS A 63 -12.36 -2.68 1.44
C LYS A 63 -12.67 -1.93 2.71
N ASN A 64 -13.54 -0.93 2.62
CA ASN A 64 -14.01 -0.19 3.78
C ASN A 64 -15.53 -0.06 3.72
N ARG A 65 -16.23 -0.44 4.79
CA ARG A 65 -17.71 -0.32 4.84
C ARG A 65 -18.21 1.10 5.10
N ILE A 66 -17.34 1.98 5.59
CA ILE A 66 -17.68 3.35 6.02
C ILE A 66 -17.23 4.38 4.98
N THR A 67 -16.06 4.17 4.37
CA THR A 67 -15.46 5.07 3.38
C THR A 67 -15.25 4.34 2.06
N ASN A 68 -14.69 5.03 1.07
CA ASN A 68 -14.39 4.41 -0.22
C ASN A 68 -13.30 3.34 -0.07
N ASP A 69 -13.47 2.28 -0.86
CA ASP A 69 -12.44 1.28 -1.06
C ASP A 69 -11.17 1.91 -1.68
N SER A 70 -10.01 1.30 -1.42
CA SER A 70 -8.73 1.76 -1.94
C SER A 70 -7.81 0.60 -2.35
N ILE A 71 -6.86 0.89 -3.24
CA ILE A 71 -5.86 -0.06 -3.74
C ILE A 71 -4.51 0.56 -3.41
N LEU A 72 -3.78 -0.16 -2.57
CA LEU A 72 -2.42 0.16 -2.20
C LEU A 72 -1.48 -0.51 -3.20
N LEU A 73 -0.55 0.25 -3.74
CA LEU A 73 0.40 -0.17 -4.76
C LEU A 73 1.79 -0.13 -4.16
N TYR A 74 2.53 -1.22 -4.29
CA TYR A 74 3.93 -1.28 -3.92
C TYR A 74 4.69 -2.07 -4.96
N ARG A 75 5.93 -1.65 -5.23
CA ARG A 75 6.87 -2.40 -6.03
C ARG A 75 8.21 -2.46 -5.34
N ARG A 76 8.90 -3.57 -5.52
CA ARG A 76 10.33 -3.73 -5.33
C ARG A 76 10.92 -4.16 -6.66
N GLY A 77 12.03 -3.54 -7.06
CA GLY A 77 12.65 -3.78 -8.34
C GLY A 77 11.92 -3.11 -9.51
N ASP A 78 12.32 -3.51 -10.71
CA ASP A 78 11.81 -2.95 -11.95
C ASP A 78 10.86 -3.92 -12.63
N PHE A 79 9.82 -3.35 -13.25
CA PHE A 79 8.85 -4.05 -14.05
C PHE A 79 8.68 -3.31 -15.36
N ALA A 80 8.56 -4.09 -16.45
CA ALA A 80 8.17 -3.52 -17.73
C ALA A 80 6.74 -2.97 -17.66
N VAL A 81 6.42 -2.03 -18.54
CA VAL A 81 5.10 -1.40 -18.62
C VAL A 81 4.02 -2.43 -18.91
N GLU A 82 4.34 -3.38 -19.78
CA GLU A 82 3.49 -4.48 -20.21
C GLU A 82 3.15 -5.39 -19.02
N GLU A 83 4.15 -5.70 -18.19
CA GLU A 83 3.96 -6.53 -16.99
C GLU A 83 3.02 -5.88 -15.98
N ILE A 84 3.17 -4.57 -15.72
CA ILE A 84 2.27 -3.83 -14.83
C ILE A 84 0.86 -3.79 -15.42
N SER A 85 0.73 -3.59 -16.73
CA SER A 85 -0.56 -3.50 -17.42
C SER A 85 -1.30 -4.84 -17.43
N GLU A 86 -0.58 -5.96 -17.61
CA GLU A 86 -1.10 -7.31 -17.49
C GLU A 86 -1.60 -7.57 -16.06
N ALA A 87 -0.79 -7.24 -15.05
CA ALA A 87 -1.16 -7.41 -13.65
C ALA A 87 -2.39 -6.56 -13.27
N LEU A 88 -2.49 -5.32 -13.76
CA LEU A 88 -3.67 -4.46 -13.55
C LEU A 88 -4.93 -5.01 -14.22
N THR A 89 -4.80 -5.59 -15.42
CA THR A 89 -5.92 -6.22 -16.11
C THR A 89 -6.44 -7.39 -15.29
N GLU A 90 -5.53 -8.27 -14.86
CA GLU A 90 -5.88 -9.42 -14.03
C GLU A 90 -6.48 -9.00 -12.68
N LEU A 91 -5.98 -7.93 -12.06
CA LEU A 91 -6.57 -7.36 -10.85
C LEU A 91 -8.01 -6.89 -11.08
N CYS A 92 -8.30 -6.23 -12.21
CA CYS A 92 -9.65 -5.79 -12.56
C CYS A 92 -10.61 -6.94 -12.86
N ASP A 93 -10.09 -8.09 -13.30
CA ASP A 93 -10.89 -9.28 -13.52
C ASP A 93 -11.19 -9.99 -12.18
N LEU A 94 -10.23 -10.00 -11.26
CA LEU A 94 -10.36 -10.59 -9.92
C LEU A 94 -11.21 -9.74 -8.97
N GLN A 95 -11.03 -8.42 -9.04
CA GLN A 95 -11.76 -7.44 -8.24
C GLN A 95 -12.61 -6.61 -9.17
N GLN A 96 -13.93 -6.59 -8.97
CA GLN A 96 -14.82 -5.69 -9.70
C GLN A 96 -14.55 -4.25 -9.27
N VAL A 97 -13.45 -3.66 -9.77
CA VAL A 97 -12.99 -2.32 -9.38
C VAL A 97 -14.12 -1.32 -9.66
N PRO A 98 -14.66 -0.66 -8.62
CA PRO A 98 -15.72 0.32 -8.77
C PRO A 98 -15.34 1.47 -9.73
N LYS A 99 -16.36 2.16 -10.25
CA LYS A 99 -16.16 3.32 -11.14
C LYS A 99 -15.39 4.47 -10.49
N GLU A 100 -15.50 4.60 -9.17
CA GLU A 100 -14.78 5.60 -8.38
C GLU A 100 -13.89 4.87 -7.38
N PHE A 101 -12.59 5.12 -7.47
CA PHE A 101 -11.64 4.33 -6.73
C PHE A 101 -10.36 5.09 -6.42
N LEU A 102 -9.79 4.84 -5.25
CA LEU A 102 -8.56 5.48 -4.79
C LEU A 102 -7.36 4.53 -4.95
N PHE A 103 -6.39 4.95 -5.76
CA PHE A 103 -5.10 4.28 -5.88
C PHE A 103 -4.04 5.06 -5.10
N ILE A 104 -3.29 4.37 -4.24
CA ILE A 104 -2.26 4.96 -3.39
C ILE A 104 -0.96 4.20 -3.61
N GLY A 105 0.12 4.91 -3.89
CA GLY A 105 1.44 4.31 -4.03
C GLY A 105 2.47 5.32 -4.51
N GLU A 106 3.66 4.82 -4.84
CA GLU A 106 4.73 5.63 -5.42
C GLU A 106 4.26 6.34 -6.71
N GLU A 107 4.83 7.51 -7.00
CA GLU A 107 4.50 8.32 -8.18
C GLU A 107 4.62 7.52 -9.49
N TYR A 108 5.64 6.67 -9.62
CA TYR A 108 5.80 5.81 -10.80
C TYR A 108 4.60 4.89 -11.01
N LEU A 109 4.22 4.11 -10.00
CA LEU A 109 3.10 3.17 -10.09
C LEU A 109 1.77 3.88 -10.32
N THR A 110 1.53 4.99 -9.63
CA THR A 110 0.29 5.77 -9.79
C THR A 110 0.18 6.40 -11.18
N LYS A 111 1.29 6.83 -11.80
CA LYS A 111 1.33 7.26 -13.21
C LYS A 111 1.03 6.11 -14.18
N MET A 112 1.56 4.92 -13.92
CA MET A 112 1.28 3.72 -14.72
C MET A 112 -0.20 3.36 -14.67
N VAL A 113 -0.79 3.35 -13.47
CA VAL A 113 -2.23 3.15 -13.27
C VAL A 113 -3.04 4.22 -13.98
N SER A 114 -2.66 5.49 -13.85
CA SER A 114 -3.34 6.59 -14.55
C SER A 114 -3.33 6.38 -16.06
N THR A 115 -2.19 6.03 -16.63
CA THR A 115 -2.06 5.76 -18.07
C THR A 115 -2.93 4.58 -18.50
N PHE A 116 -2.99 3.52 -17.70
CA PHE A 116 -3.83 2.35 -17.94
C PHE A 116 -5.32 2.69 -17.97
N PHE A 117 -5.82 3.43 -16.98
CA PHE A 117 -7.24 3.77 -16.86
C PHE A 117 -7.69 4.91 -17.77
N MET A 118 -6.82 5.87 -18.10
CA MET A 118 -7.13 6.93 -19.08
C MET A 118 -7.45 6.35 -20.46
N LYS A 119 -6.77 5.27 -20.88
CA LYS A 119 -7.10 4.53 -22.12
C LYS A 119 -8.50 3.91 -22.10
N ARG A 120 -9.09 3.75 -20.91
CA ARG A 120 -10.43 3.18 -20.68
C ARG A 120 -11.48 4.26 -20.36
N SER A 121 -11.19 5.53 -20.67
CA SER A 121 -12.10 6.68 -20.47
C SER A 121 -12.42 7.02 -19.00
N PHE A 122 -11.55 6.66 -18.06
CA PHE A 122 -11.67 7.11 -16.67
C PHE A 122 -11.02 8.49 -16.49
N VAL A 123 -11.64 9.33 -15.65
CA VAL A 123 -11.08 10.63 -15.25
C VAL A 123 -10.23 10.43 -13.99
N MET A 124 -8.91 10.63 -14.13
CA MET A 124 -7.97 10.55 -13.01
C MET A 124 -7.72 11.93 -12.41
N ARG A 125 -7.68 12.00 -11.08
CA ARG A 125 -7.35 13.23 -10.33
C ARG A 125 -6.15 12.94 -9.42
N PRO A 126 -4.92 13.27 -9.85
CA PRO A 126 -3.74 13.02 -9.02
C PRO A 126 -3.77 13.91 -7.78
N TYR A 127 -3.37 13.34 -6.64
CA TYR A 127 -3.23 14.07 -5.38
C TYR A 127 -1.83 13.82 -4.78
N PRO A 128 -0.83 14.64 -5.15
CA PRO A 128 0.53 14.47 -4.66
C PRO A 128 0.58 14.60 -3.14
N THR A 129 1.17 13.60 -2.49
CA THR A 129 1.29 13.53 -1.03
C THR A 129 2.74 13.28 -0.65
N LYS A 130 3.23 13.95 0.40
CA LYS A 130 4.55 13.69 0.97
C LYS A 130 4.43 12.66 2.09
N LEU A 131 5.19 11.57 1.98
CA LEU A 131 5.33 10.60 3.05
C LEU A 131 6.57 10.96 3.87
N PHE A 132 6.38 11.16 5.16
CA PHE A 132 7.46 11.28 6.13
C PHE A 132 7.50 9.98 6.93
N TYR A 133 8.68 9.39 7.06
CA TYR A 133 8.89 8.19 7.86
C TYR A 133 10.12 8.37 8.75
N MET A 134 10.19 7.56 9.80
CA MET A 134 11.34 7.48 10.69
C MET A 134 11.74 6.02 10.82
N THR A 135 13.05 5.75 10.81
CA THR A 135 13.57 4.43 11.16
C THR A 135 13.39 4.16 12.65
N SER A 136 13.46 2.91 13.06
CA SER A 136 13.45 2.53 14.49
C SER A 136 14.55 3.24 15.28
N GLU A 137 15.74 3.41 14.71
CA GLU A 137 16.85 4.18 15.33
C GLU A 137 16.51 5.67 15.51
N GLN A 138 15.90 6.28 14.50
CA GLN A 138 15.44 7.67 14.58
C GLN A 138 14.33 7.83 15.61
N MET A 139 13.36 6.91 15.65
CA MET A 139 12.31 6.89 16.67
C MET A 139 12.89 6.75 18.08
N ASN A 140 13.82 5.81 18.28
CA ASN A 140 14.51 5.63 19.55
C ASN A 140 15.25 6.91 19.96
N THR A 141 15.91 7.59 19.02
CA THR A 141 16.59 8.86 19.31
C THR A 141 15.60 9.92 19.80
N VAL A 142 14.43 10.04 19.17
CA VAL A 142 13.39 11.03 19.54
C VAL A 142 12.79 10.74 20.92
N GLN A 143 12.61 9.47 21.30
CA GLN A 143 12.08 9.10 22.62
C GLN A 143 12.97 9.57 23.79
N HIS A 144 14.27 9.78 23.53
CA HIS A 144 15.23 10.25 24.55
C HIS A 144 15.46 11.77 24.48
N LEU A 145 14.79 12.50 23.59
CA LEU A 145 14.88 13.95 23.56
C LEU A 145 14.18 14.56 24.79
N PRO A 146 14.72 15.67 25.33
CA PRO A 146 14.04 16.37 26.41
C PRO A 146 12.66 16.82 25.92
N VAL A 147 11.66 16.54 26.76
CA VAL A 147 10.28 16.94 26.52
C VAL A 147 10.24 18.45 26.27
N PRO A 148 9.62 18.91 25.17
CA PRO A 148 9.52 20.34 24.90
C PRO A 148 8.76 21.03 26.02
N LYS A 149 9.26 22.20 26.46
CA LYS A 149 8.53 23.02 27.44
C LYS A 149 7.18 23.40 26.85
N LEU A 150 6.11 22.87 27.45
CA LEU A 150 4.76 23.26 27.08
C LEU A 150 4.46 24.67 27.61
N PRO A 151 3.59 25.44 26.92
CA PRO A 151 3.05 26.68 27.47
C PRO A 151 2.25 26.44 28.74
N ASP A 152 2.15 27.48 29.58
CA ASP A 152 1.34 27.44 30.80
C ASP A 152 -0.10 27.00 30.51
N GLY A 153 -0.62 26.07 31.32
CA GLY A 153 -1.98 25.52 31.19
C GLY A 153 -2.11 24.24 30.36
N TYR A 154 -1.03 23.74 29.77
CA TYR A 154 -1.01 22.45 29.07
C TYR A 154 -0.25 21.37 29.87
N VAL A 155 -0.75 20.14 29.81
CA VAL A 155 -0.14 18.95 30.43
C VAL A 155 0.03 17.89 29.33
N LEU A 156 1.16 17.17 29.35
CA LEU A 156 1.47 16.04 28.47
C LEU A 156 0.83 14.74 28.95
#